data_AF-A0A1C6ERK1-F1
#
_entry.id   AF-A0A1C6ERK1-F1
#
_cell.length_a   1.000
_cell.length_b   1.000
_cell.length_c   1.000
_cell.angle_alpha   90.00
_cell.angle_beta   90.00
_cell.angle_gamma   90.00
#
_symmetry.space_group_name_H-M   'P 1'
#
loop_
_entity.id
_entity.type
_entity.pdbx_description
1 polymer ?
#
loop_
_entity_poly.entity_id
_entity_poly.type
_entity_poly.pdbx_seq_one_letter_code
_entity_poly.pdbx_strand_id
1 'polypeptide(L)'
;MNFEYAKITRSRLMGSMGLVIKHSDNESEIFEYYLLDCEGLGFCDYVRLENPTKEEAYMEEERLMGGLGENRVFISEDRALFLVQYFGQKNIEYDKPLPDGQEYYMDTIKNHKTNLTMEDMFPIICRKITNDIEFINFMTMRFIAWDREALRHFCENKETAYMHITNINGTLLKNTVYEKGNGKYISKAIYEDSDGYYVCKIAFNIEISNNEYKIKSIFVTDKQPLYDFQVFDEISKNEFVDIYDLEKYDEFIDKFYRDNPFMMKSELDEGMFFTRFNFNNNHVKERVYVINNDLKAIYYAMEDKFYVATYSKRDRDYINKLLLANYKEYIKFDDAMCFEQNVLFDFAESGCDDFNYFIED
;
A
#
# COMPACT_ATOMS: atom_id res chain seq x y z
N MET A 1 -29.25 -14.63 3.56
CA MET A 1 -27.83 -14.70 3.92
C MET A 1 -27.68 -14.44 5.41
N ASN A 2 -27.00 -15.34 6.10
CA ASN A 2 -26.63 -15.26 7.50
C ASN A 2 -25.17 -14.79 7.57
N PHE A 3 -24.89 -13.77 8.35
CA PHE A 3 -23.51 -13.32 8.60
C PHE A 3 -22.75 -14.35 9.45
N GLU A 4 -21.51 -14.66 9.04
CA GLU A 4 -20.60 -15.50 9.83
C GLU A 4 -19.52 -14.66 10.50
N TYR A 5 -18.75 -13.92 9.70
CA TYR A 5 -17.72 -13.02 10.21
C TYR A 5 -17.36 -11.93 9.22
N ALA A 6 -16.72 -10.87 9.72
CA ALA A 6 -15.99 -9.92 8.90
C ALA A 6 -14.61 -9.63 9.52
N LYS A 7 -13.63 -9.35 8.67
CA LYS A 7 -12.26 -8.97 9.08
C LYS A 7 -11.73 -7.83 8.24
N ILE A 8 -10.92 -6.96 8.85
CA ILE A 8 -10.32 -5.81 8.18
C ILE A 8 -8.85 -5.62 8.55
N THR A 9 -8.03 -5.11 7.64
CA THR A 9 -6.65 -4.69 7.93
C THR A 9 -6.61 -3.38 8.73
N ARG A 10 -5.66 -3.25 9.65
CA ARG A 10 -5.43 -2.03 10.43
C ARG A 10 -4.57 -0.97 9.70
N SER A 11 -4.67 -0.91 8.38
CA SER A 11 -3.81 -0.14 7.48
C SER A 11 -4.36 1.22 7.08
N ARG A 12 -5.40 1.74 7.76
CA ARG A 12 -6.06 3.03 7.41
C ARG A 12 -5.09 4.20 7.25
N LEU A 13 -4.01 4.24 8.03
CA LEU A 13 -3.01 5.31 7.96
C LEU A 13 -1.99 5.17 6.82
N MET A 14 -1.93 4.01 6.17
CA MET A 14 -1.14 3.82 4.94
C MET A 14 -1.92 4.34 3.72
N GLY A 15 -3.25 4.28 3.74
CA GLY A 15 -4.11 4.81 2.66
C GLY A 15 -5.16 3.84 2.19
N SER A 16 -4.96 2.54 2.38
CA SER A 16 -5.91 1.53 1.93
C SER A 16 -6.17 0.46 2.99
N MET A 17 -7.32 -0.20 2.92
CA MET A 17 -7.71 -1.30 3.80
C MET A 17 -8.34 -2.43 2.99
N GLY A 18 -8.04 -3.67 3.34
CA GLY A 18 -8.77 -4.82 2.83
C GLY A 18 -9.83 -5.24 3.84
N LEU A 19 -11.07 -5.44 3.39
CA LEU A 19 -12.19 -5.93 4.18
C LEU A 19 -12.69 -7.24 3.56
N VAL A 20 -12.94 -8.24 4.39
CA VAL A 20 -13.58 -9.50 3.98
C VAL A 20 -14.83 -9.71 4.81
N ILE A 21 -15.92 -10.07 4.15
CA ILE A 21 -17.18 -10.46 4.78
C ILE A 21 -17.53 -11.87 4.31
N LYS A 22 -17.81 -12.76 5.27
CA LYS A 22 -18.30 -14.11 4.99
C LYS A 22 -19.74 -14.24 5.43
N HIS A 23 -20.56 -14.75 4.51
CA HIS A 23 -21.94 -15.12 4.73
C HIS A 23 -22.17 -16.60 4.42
N SER A 24 -23.21 -17.18 5.01
CA SER A 24 -23.81 -18.43 4.55
C SER A 24 -25.25 -18.22 4.15
N ASP A 25 -25.64 -18.83 3.05
CA ASP A 25 -27.04 -19.16 2.76
C ASP A 25 -27.18 -20.69 2.84
N ASN A 26 -28.39 -21.23 3.04
CA ASN A 26 -28.65 -22.62 3.45
C ASN A 26 -27.87 -23.72 2.67
N GLU A 27 -27.39 -23.42 1.46
CA GLU A 27 -26.58 -24.31 0.62
C GLU A 27 -25.27 -23.70 0.09
N SER A 28 -24.94 -22.45 0.43
CA SER A 28 -23.76 -21.75 -0.12
C SER A 28 -22.98 -20.93 0.90
N GLU A 29 -21.65 -21.04 0.88
CA GLU A 29 -20.75 -20.08 1.52
C GLU A 29 -20.42 -18.96 0.53
N ILE A 30 -20.50 -17.71 0.97
CA ILE A 30 -20.21 -16.54 0.15
C ILE A 30 -19.12 -15.74 0.84
N PHE A 31 -18.06 -15.43 0.10
CA PHE A 31 -16.98 -14.55 0.54
C PHE A 31 -16.98 -13.30 -0.33
N GLU A 32 -16.93 -12.15 0.31
CA GLU A 32 -16.86 -10.86 -0.36
C GLU A 32 -15.62 -10.12 0.13
N TYR A 33 -14.82 -9.66 -0.82
CA TYR A 33 -13.52 -9.03 -0.65
C TYR A 33 -13.60 -7.59 -1.17
N TYR A 34 -13.20 -6.63 -0.35
CA TYR A 34 -13.34 -5.19 -0.61
C TYR A 34 -12.00 -4.48 -0.39
N LEU A 35 -11.46 -3.81 -1.42
CA LEU A 35 -10.36 -2.86 -1.27
C LEU A 35 -10.92 -1.47 -1.06
N LEU A 36 -10.64 -0.89 0.12
CA LEU A 36 -11.11 0.42 0.53
C LEU A 36 -9.95 1.41 0.49
N ASP A 37 -10.01 2.35 -0.45
CA ASP A 37 -9.10 3.49 -0.57
C ASP A 37 -9.62 4.71 0.21
N CYS A 38 -8.74 5.25 1.03
CA CYS A 38 -9.08 6.31 1.97
C CYS A 38 -8.71 7.70 1.49
N GLU A 39 -7.95 7.80 0.40
CA GLU A 39 -7.36 9.05 -0.06
C GLU A 39 -8.27 9.71 -1.09
N GLY A 40 -8.83 8.99 -2.06
CA GLY A 40 -9.66 9.63 -3.09
C GLY A 40 -10.56 8.75 -3.94
N LEU A 41 -10.41 7.43 -3.95
CA LEU A 41 -11.23 6.54 -4.78
C LEU A 41 -12.46 6.01 -4.04
N GLY A 42 -12.37 5.81 -2.72
CA GLY A 42 -13.42 5.14 -1.95
C GLY A 42 -13.30 3.63 -2.06
N PHE A 43 -14.25 2.97 -2.68
CA PHE A 43 -14.27 1.55 -2.99
C PHE A 43 -13.48 1.30 -4.28
N CYS A 44 -12.33 0.62 -4.20
CA CYS A 44 -11.38 0.46 -5.31
C CYS A 44 -11.47 -0.90 -6.04
N ASP A 45 -11.70 -2.00 -5.33
CA ASP A 45 -11.73 -3.36 -5.90
C ASP A 45 -12.73 -4.23 -5.13
N TYR A 46 -13.46 -5.11 -5.83
CA TYR A 46 -14.47 -6.04 -5.30
C TYR A 46 -14.30 -7.42 -5.92
N VAL A 47 -14.28 -8.45 -5.07
CA VAL A 47 -14.39 -9.84 -5.53
C VAL A 47 -15.42 -10.57 -4.68
N ARG A 48 -16.29 -11.34 -5.34
CA ARG A 48 -17.25 -12.25 -4.70
C ARG A 48 -16.96 -13.67 -5.14
N LEU A 49 -16.80 -14.56 -4.17
CA LEU A 49 -16.65 -15.99 -4.41
C LEU A 49 -17.81 -16.76 -3.76
N GLU A 50 -18.46 -17.62 -4.55
CA GLU A 50 -19.52 -18.51 -4.09
C GLU A 50 -18.99 -19.95 -4.01
N ASN A 51 -19.10 -20.55 -2.83
CA ASN A 51 -18.56 -21.87 -2.50
C ASN A 51 -17.09 -22.06 -2.89
N PRO A 52 -16.19 -21.10 -2.60
CA PRO A 52 -14.79 -21.26 -2.95
C PRO A 52 -14.18 -22.46 -2.21
N THR A 53 -13.22 -23.11 -2.86
CA THR A 53 -12.28 -23.98 -2.18
C THR A 53 -11.48 -23.18 -1.15
N LYS A 54 -10.89 -23.88 -0.18
CA LYS A 54 -10.01 -23.23 0.82
C LYS A 54 -8.82 -22.51 0.18
N GLU A 55 -8.34 -23.02 -0.95
CA GLU A 55 -7.21 -22.44 -1.68
C GLU A 55 -7.62 -21.14 -2.37
N GLU A 56 -8.75 -21.13 -3.08
CA GLU A 56 -9.28 -19.91 -3.73
C GLU A 56 -9.56 -18.81 -2.71
N ALA A 57 -10.20 -19.14 -1.58
CA ALA A 57 -10.45 -18.17 -0.52
C ALA A 57 -9.16 -17.62 0.10
N TYR A 58 -8.15 -18.48 0.30
CA TYR A 58 -6.85 -18.06 0.82
C TYR A 58 -6.10 -17.16 -0.18
N MET A 59 -6.06 -17.54 -1.45
CA MET A 59 -5.39 -16.76 -2.49
C MET A 59 -6.00 -15.37 -2.64
N GLU A 60 -7.32 -15.28 -2.68
CA GLU A 60 -8.01 -14.00 -2.83
C GLU A 60 -7.83 -13.10 -1.59
N GLU A 61 -7.87 -13.68 -0.40
CA GLU A 61 -7.58 -12.94 0.83
C GLU A 61 -6.16 -12.37 0.85
N GLU A 62 -5.16 -13.16 0.48
CA GLU A 62 -3.77 -12.71 0.47
C GLU A 62 -3.49 -11.72 -0.67
N ARG A 63 -4.10 -11.90 -1.85
CA ARG A 63 -4.05 -10.93 -2.95
C ARG A 63 -4.48 -9.54 -2.48
N LEU A 64 -5.61 -9.49 -1.77
CA LEU A 64 -6.18 -8.23 -1.30
C LEU A 64 -5.45 -7.65 -0.08
N MET A 65 -5.12 -8.50 0.91
CA MET A 65 -4.73 -8.06 2.26
C MET A 65 -3.26 -8.31 2.60
N GLY A 66 -2.57 -9.20 1.89
CA GLY A 66 -1.22 -9.66 2.22
C GLY A 66 -0.16 -8.56 2.07
N GLY A 67 -0.33 -7.69 1.07
CA GLY A 67 0.58 -6.57 0.79
C GLY A 67 0.40 -5.33 1.66
N LEU A 68 -0.70 -5.23 2.44
CA LEU A 68 -1.05 -3.99 3.18
C LEU A 68 -0.24 -3.77 4.47
N GLY A 69 0.60 -4.73 4.87
CA GLY A 69 1.59 -4.57 5.93
C GLY A 69 1.02 -4.38 7.35
N GLU A 70 -0.22 -4.78 7.61
CA GLU A 70 -0.86 -4.66 8.93
C GLU A 70 -1.67 -5.88 9.35
N ASN A 71 -1.88 -5.97 10.67
CA ASN A 71 -2.69 -7.04 11.26
C ASN A 71 -4.15 -6.96 10.81
N ARG A 72 -4.77 -8.14 10.74
CA ARG A 72 -6.19 -8.32 10.45
C ARG A 72 -6.97 -8.47 11.76
N VAL A 73 -8.11 -7.81 11.88
CA VAL A 73 -8.96 -7.89 13.06
C VAL A 73 -10.40 -8.19 12.68
N PHE A 74 -11.07 -9.01 13.49
CA PHE A 74 -12.50 -9.27 13.32
C PHE A 74 -13.33 -8.07 13.76
N ILE A 75 -14.38 -7.79 13.00
CA ILE A 75 -15.35 -6.73 13.28
C ILE A 75 -16.77 -7.28 13.19
N SER A 76 -17.72 -6.56 13.79
CA SER A 76 -19.14 -6.91 13.69
C SER A 76 -19.67 -6.65 12.28
N GLU A 77 -20.77 -7.32 11.95
CA GLU A 77 -21.51 -7.10 10.71
C GLU A 77 -21.83 -5.62 10.48
N ASP A 78 -22.42 -4.95 11.48
CA ASP A 78 -22.78 -3.53 11.39
C ASP A 78 -21.57 -2.63 11.05
N ARG A 79 -20.38 -2.95 11.58
CA ARG A 79 -19.16 -2.19 11.27
C ARG A 79 -18.66 -2.47 9.86
N ALA A 80 -18.77 -3.72 9.39
CA ALA A 80 -18.38 -4.08 8.05
C ALA A 80 -19.28 -3.41 7.01
N LEU A 81 -20.60 -3.50 7.20
CA LEU A 81 -21.59 -2.88 6.33
C LEU A 81 -21.51 -1.35 6.37
N PHE A 82 -21.23 -0.75 7.54
CA PHE A 82 -20.93 0.67 7.64
C PHE A 82 -19.75 1.07 6.74
N LEU A 83 -18.66 0.31 6.75
CA LEU A 83 -17.49 0.61 5.91
C LEU A 83 -17.81 0.46 4.41
N VAL A 84 -18.51 -0.61 4.02
CA VAL A 84 -18.97 -0.78 2.62
C VAL A 84 -19.82 0.41 2.19
N GLN A 85 -20.78 0.81 3.03
CA GLN A 85 -21.61 1.99 2.77
C GLN A 85 -20.78 3.27 2.69
N TYR A 86 -19.89 3.52 3.66
CA TYR A 86 -19.13 4.74 3.77
C TYR A 86 -18.22 4.97 2.56
N PHE A 87 -17.46 3.94 2.17
CA PHE A 87 -16.53 4.02 1.06
C PHE A 87 -17.25 3.95 -0.29
N GLY A 88 -18.32 3.16 -0.42
CA GLY A 88 -19.13 3.15 -1.65
C GLY A 88 -19.86 4.48 -1.89
N GLN A 89 -20.31 5.16 -0.83
CA GLN A 89 -20.90 6.49 -0.95
C GLN A 89 -19.87 7.53 -1.41
N LYS A 90 -18.59 7.39 -1.02
CA LYS A 90 -17.51 8.25 -1.54
C LYS A 90 -17.34 8.14 -3.05
N ASN A 91 -17.42 6.94 -3.65
CA ASN A 91 -17.37 6.82 -5.10
C ASN A 91 -18.48 7.66 -5.76
N ILE A 92 -19.69 7.61 -5.22
CA ILE A 92 -20.84 8.37 -5.72
C ILE A 92 -20.61 9.88 -5.55
N GLU A 93 -20.12 10.31 -4.38
CA GLU A 93 -19.86 11.73 -4.09
C GLU A 93 -18.73 12.31 -4.95
N TYR A 94 -17.73 11.50 -5.30
CA TYR A 94 -16.56 11.93 -6.07
C TYR A 94 -16.67 11.63 -7.58
N ASP A 95 -17.84 11.15 -8.03
CA ASP A 95 -18.08 10.75 -9.42
C ASP A 95 -17.02 9.75 -9.93
N LYS A 96 -16.70 8.76 -9.08
CA LYS A 96 -15.78 7.66 -9.38
C LYS A 96 -16.55 6.39 -9.70
N PRO A 97 -16.04 5.54 -10.62
CA PRO A 97 -16.67 4.25 -10.89
C PRO A 97 -16.66 3.39 -9.62
N LEU A 98 -17.75 2.65 -9.42
CA LEU A 98 -17.78 1.55 -8.47
C LEU A 98 -17.26 0.28 -9.16
N PRO A 99 -16.62 -0.66 -8.44
CA PRO A 99 -16.17 -1.92 -9.02
C PRO A 99 -17.31 -2.77 -9.60
N ASP A 100 -16.98 -3.86 -10.29
CA ASP A 100 -17.99 -4.78 -10.79
C ASP A 100 -18.79 -5.45 -9.65
N GLY A 101 -19.94 -6.07 -9.97
CA GLY A 101 -20.78 -6.76 -8.98
C GLY A 101 -21.68 -5.84 -8.13
N GLN A 102 -22.03 -4.66 -8.65
CA GLN A 102 -22.89 -3.67 -7.98
C GLN A 102 -24.21 -4.26 -7.45
N GLU A 103 -24.79 -5.24 -8.13
CA GLU A 103 -26.00 -5.94 -7.69
C GLU A 103 -25.89 -6.56 -6.29
N TYR A 104 -24.68 -6.84 -5.81
CA TYR A 104 -24.44 -7.48 -4.52
C TYR A 104 -24.29 -6.51 -3.34
N TYR A 105 -23.75 -5.30 -3.57
CA TYR A 105 -23.44 -4.36 -2.49
C TYR A 105 -24.17 -3.01 -2.59
N MET A 106 -24.83 -2.70 -3.70
CA MET A 106 -25.49 -1.39 -3.88
C MET A 106 -26.66 -1.16 -2.91
N ASP A 107 -27.34 -2.22 -2.48
CA ASP A 107 -28.37 -2.11 -1.44
C ASP A 107 -27.74 -1.67 -0.11
N THR A 108 -26.60 -2.24 0.28
CA THR A 108 -25.85 -1.83 1.47
C THR A 108 -25.47 -0.35 1.39
N ILE A 109 -24.92 0.10 0.27
CA ILE A 109 -24.54 1.52 0.09
C ILE A 109 -25.76 2.44 0.30
N LYS A 110 -26.89 2.13 -0.34
CA LYS A 110 -28.06 3.03 -0.33
C LYS A 110 -28.90 2.94 0.95
N ASN A 111 -29.02 1.75 1.54
CA ASN A 111 -30.09 1.43 2.47
C ASN A 111 -29.62 0.94 3.85
N HIS A 112 -28.33 0.62 4.04
CA HIS A 112 -27.82 0.25 5.36
C HIS A 112 -28.04 1.41 6.36
N LYS A 113 -28.51 1.08 7.56
CA LYS A 113 -28.79 2.07 8.61
C LYS A 113 -27.95 1.75 9.82
N THR A 114 -27.13 2.71 10.22
CA THR A 114 -26.32 2.62 11.42
C THR A 114 -26.16 4.00 12.05
N ASN A 115 -25.79 4.03 13.33
CA ASN A 115 -25.40 5.25 14.03
C ASN A 115 -23.87 5.37 14.14
N LEU A 116 -23.12 4.43 13.56
CA LEU A 116 -21.67 4.47 13.51
C LEU A 116 -21.19 5.66 12.69
N THR A 117 -20.05 6.20 13.11
CA THR A 117 -19.30 7.21 12.39
C THR A 117 -17.89 6.71 12.11
N MET A 118 -17.16 7.36 11.22
CA MET A 118 -15.74 7.01 11.02
C MET A 118 -14.90 7.22 12.28
N GLU A 119 -15.30 8.12 13.18
CA GLU A 119 -14.62 8.33 14.45
C GLU A 119 -14.64 7.07 15.33
N ASP A 120 -15.75 6.31 15.28
CA ASP A 120 -15.88 5.03 15.98
C ASP A 120 -15.01 3.94 15.36
N MET A 121 -14.64 4.11 14.08
CA MET A 121 -13.85 3.14 13.33
C MET A 121 -12.34 3.36 13.47
N PHE A 122 -11.86 4.60 13.60
CA PHE A 122 -10.42 4.92 13.69
C PHE A 122 -9.65 4.04 14.70
N PRO A 123 -10.12 3.82 15.95
CA PRO A 123 -9.42 2.96 16.93
C PRO A 123 -9.29 1.49 16.50
N ILE A 124 -10.14 1.04 15.58
CA ILE A 124 -10.22 -0.34 15.08
C ILE A 124 -9.32 -0.48 13.85
N ILE A 125 -9.49 0.41 12.87
CA ILE A 125 -8.87 0.31 11.54
C ILE A 125 -7.50 0.97 11.44
N CYS A 126 -7.08 1.75 12.44
CA CYS A 126 -5.71 2.23 12.54
C CYS A 126 -4.88 1.29 13.39
N ARG A 127 -3.62 1.07 13.00
CA ARG A 127 -2.62 0.48 13.89
C ARG A 127 -2.44 1.35 15.13
N LYS A 128 -2.00 0.73 16.23
CA LYS A 128 -1.57 1.49 17.41
C LYS A 128 -0.23 2.16 17.10
N ILE A 129 -0.19 3.47 17.29
CA ILE A 129 1.02 4.27 17.13
C ILE A 129 1.87 4.16 18.40
N THR A 130 3.16 3.90 18.23
CA THR A 130 4.06 3.50 19.31
C THR A 130 5.14 4.52 19.62
N ASN A 131 5.44 5.43 18.69
CA ASN A 131 6.44 6.48 18.90
C ASN A 131 6.12 7.74 18.06
N ASP A 132 6.72 8.85 18.46
CA ASP A 132 6.51 10.15 17.85
C ASP A 132 6.92 10.20 16.38
N ILE A 133 8.03 9.56 15.98
CA ILE A 133 8.50 9.58 14.57
C ILE A 133 7.50 8.87 13.66
N GLU A 134 7.00 7.72 14.08
CA GLU A 134 5.92 6.99 13.42
C GLU A 134 4.68 7.86 13.26
N PHE A 135 4.28 8.56 14.33
CA PHE A 135 3.15 9.49 14.26
C PHE A 135 3.38 10.60 13.23
N ILE A 136 4.54 11.27 13.28
CA ILE A 136 4.86 12.37 12.37
C ILE A 136 4.92 11.90 10.92
N ASN A 137 5.48 10.73 10.63
CA ASN A 137 5.50 10.18 9.29
C ASN A 137 4.08 9.90 8.78
N PHE A 138 3.23 9.22 9.55
CA PHE A 138 1.83 9.01 9.16
C PHE A 138 1.10 10.34 8.92
N MET A 139 1.25 11.31 9.82
CA MET A 139 0.56 12.59 9.68
C MET A 139 1.09 13.40 8.50
N THR A 140 2.38 13.28 8.17
CA THR A 140 2.96 13.86 6.97
C THR A 140 2.36 13.21 5.72
N MET A 141 2.26 11.87 5.67
CA MET A 141 1.59 11.16 4.55
C MET A 141 0.15 11.63 4.40
N ARG A 142 -0.63 11.64 5.49
CA ARG A 142 -2.04 12.05 5.46
C ARG A 142 -2.22 13.51 5.04
N PHE A 143 -1.29 14.37 5.42
CA PHE A 143 -1.29 15.78 5.02
C PHE A 143 -1.04 15.95 3.52
N ILE A 144 -0.07 15.22 2.96
CA ILE A 144 0.24 15.25 1.52
C ILE A 144 -0.86 14.58 0.69
N ALA A 145 -1.39 13.46 1.15
CA ALA A 145 -2.47 12.73 0.48
C ALA A 145 -3.84 13.40 0.60
N TRP A 146 -3.92 14.59 1.21
CA TRP A 146 -5.17 15.32 1.45
C TRP A 146 -6.24 14.54 2.23
N ASP A 147 -5.82 13.64 3.13
CA ASP A 147 -6.71 12.81 3.93
C ASP A 147 -7.30 13.59 5.11
N ARG A 148 -8.31 14.40 4.80
CA ARG A 148 -8.97 15.31 5.75
C ARG A 148 -9.57 14.57 6.93
N GLU A 149 -10.04 13.34 6.74
CA GLU A 149 -10.64 12.56 7.82
C GLU A 149 -9.62 12.16 8.87
N ALA A 150 -8.48 11.64 8.43
CA ALA A 150 -7.39 11.30 9.34
C ALA A 150 -6.87 12.56 10.04
N LEU A 151 -6.64 13.64 9.30
CA LEU A 151 -6.21 14.91 9.89
C LEU A 151 -7.22 15.43 10.91
N ARG A 152 -8.53 15.36 10.64
CA ARG A 152 -9.58 15.79 11.57
C ARG A 152 -9.63 14.93 12.83
N HIS A 153 -9.35 13.63 12.70
CA HIS A 153 -9.28 12.72 13.85
C HIS A 153 -8.08 13.04 14.75
N PHE A 154 -6.90 13.28 14.15
CA PHE A 154 -5.66 13.47 14.90
C PHE A 154 -5.35 14.93 15.26
N CYS A 155 -5.99 15.93 14.67
CA CYS A 155 -5.79 17.34 15.05
C CYS A 155 -6.79 17.80 16.10
N GLU A 156 -6.32 18.54 17.12
CA GLU A 156 -7.21 19.21 18.09
C GLU A 156 -8.06 20.29 17.40
N ASN A 157 -7.43 21.08 16.53
CA ASN A 157 -8.12 22.05 15.70
C ASN A 157 -8.58 21.38 14.39
N LYS A 158 -9.89 21.17 14.25
CA LYS A 158 -10.52 20.56 13.07
C LYS A 158 -10.32 21.38 11.80
N GLU A 159 -10.08 22.68 11.89
CA GLU A 159 -9.82 23.53 10.73
C GLU A 159 -8.49 23.17 10.04
N THR A 160 -7.55 22.58 10.80
CA THR A 160 -6.26 22.09 10.26
C THR A 160 -6.48 21.04 9.17
N ALA A 161 -7.57 20.27 9.24
CA ALA A 161 -7.89 19.25 8.24
C ALA A 161 -8.25 19.84 6.86
N TYR A 162 -8.52 21.15 6.77
CA TYR A 162 -8.78 21.84 5.49
C TYR A 162 -7.53 22.49 4.90
N MET A 163 -6.41 22.52 5.64
CA MET A 163 -5.13 22.93 5.09
C MET A 163 -4.68 21.92 4.03
N HIS A 164 -4.23 22.43 2.89
CA HIS A 164 -3.70 21.62 1.80
C HIS A 164 -2.60 22.40 1.08
N ILE A 165 -1.61 21.67 0.58
CA ILE A 165 -0.49 22.21 -0.21
C ILE A 165 -0.35 21.54 -1.58
N THR A 166 -1.08 20.44 -1.77
CA THR A 166 -1.22 19.71 -3.02
C THR A 166 -2.49 20.16 -3.74
N ASN A 167 -2.50 19.99 -5.06
CA ASN A 167 -3.68 20.23 -5.88
C ASN A 167 -4.55 18.97 -6.01
N ILE A 168 -3.94 17.79 -5.82
CA ILE A 168 -4.59 16.48 -5.82
C ILE A 168 -4.23 15.70 -4.54
N ASN A 169 -4.69 14.46 -4.43
CA ASN A 169 -4.15 13.50 -3.48
C ASN A 169 -2.69 13.20 -3.87
N GLY A 170 -1.74 13.88 -3.23
CA GLY A 170 -0.32 13.74 -3.55
C GLY A 170 0.30 12.50 -2.91
N THR A 171 1.41 12.04 -3.46
CA THR A 171 2.13 10.87 -2.96
C THR A 171 3.40 11.30 -2.24
N LEU A 172 3.55 10.93 -0.97
CA LEU A 172 4.77 11.20 -0.21
C LEU A 172 5.89 10.25 -0.65
N LEU A 173 6.95 10.80 -1.24
CA LEU A 173 8.08 10.02 -1.75
C LEU A 173 9.18 9.86 -0.69
N LYS A 174 9.44 10.90 0.09
CA LYS A 174 10.42 10.91 1.17
C LYS A 174 10.03 11.88 2.26
N ASN A 175 10.30 11.52 3.50
CA ASN A 175 10.23 12.44 4.62
C ASN A 175 11.46 12.31 5.51
N THR A 176 12.01 13.44 5.94
CA THR A 176 13.02 13.48 7.00
C THR A 176 12.48 14.22 8.21
N VAL A 177 12.35 13.53 9.32
CA VAL A 177 11.82 14.06 10.59
C VAL A 177 12.97 14.58 11.46
N TYR A 178 12.89 15.87 11.81
CA TYR A 178 13.79 16.56 12.72
C TYR A 178 13.08 16.87 14.04
N GLU A 179 13.52 16.26 15.13
CA GLU A 179 13.06 16.59 16.47
C GLU A 179 13.63 17.94 16.94
N LYS A 180 12.77 18.81 17.46
CA LYS A 180 13.13 20.12 18.04
C LYS A 180 12.91 20.18 19.56
N GLY A 181 12.45 19.09 20.16
CA GLY A 181 12.15 18.97 21.59
C GLY A 181 10.78 19.53 21.97
N ASN A 182 10.29 19.16 23.16
CA ASN A 182 9.00 19.58 23.71
C ASN A 182 7.80 19.31 22.77
N GLY A 183 7.75 18.12 22.16
CA GLY A 183 6.67 17.73 21.24
C GLY A 183 6.71 18.44 19.88
N LYS A 184 7.81 19.11 19.53
CA LYS A 184 7.95 19.84 18.25
C LYS A 184 8.81 19.08 17.26
N TYR A 185 8.31 18.96 16.05
CA TYR A 185 8.94 18.23 14.96
C TYR A 185 8.89 19.05 13.67
N ILE A 186 9.88 18.85 12.81
CA ILE A 186 9.85 19.37 11.43
C ILE A 186 10.03 18.19 10.48
N SER A 187 9.06 17.98 9.60
CA SER A 187 9.16 17.10 8.45
C SER A 187 9.71 17.90 7.26
N LYS A 188 10.76 17.40 6.62
CA LYS A 188 11.16 17.82 5.25
C LYS A 188 10.58 16.78 4.30
N ALA A 189 9.46 17.10 3.67
CA ALA A 189 8.72 16.20 2.79
C ALA A 189 9.06 16.48 1.33
N ILE A 190 9.41 15.42 0.59
CA ILE A 190 9.45 15.39 -0.88
C ILE A 190 8.24 14.58 -1.33
N TYR A 191 7.44 15.13 -2.24
CA TYR A 191 6.19 14.54 -2.68
C TYR A 191 5.90 14.84 -4.15
N GLU A 192 5.09 13.99 -4.74
CA GLU A 192 4.50 14.15 -6.06
C GLU A 192 3.13 14.82 -5.96
N ASP A 193 2.85 15.72 -6.91
CA ASP A 193 1.58 16.43 -7.08
C ASP A 193 1.21 16.42 -8.58
N SER A 194 0.08 17.02 -8.95
CA SER A 194 -0.48 16.95 -10.30
C SER A 194 0.44 17.42 -11.44
N ASP A 195 1.42 18.26 -11.15
CA ASP A 195 2.27 18.95 -12.12
C ASP A 195 3.77 18.75 -11.89
N GLY A 196 4.14 17.77 -11.06
CA GLY A 196 5.52 17.38 -10.81
C GLY A 196 5.84 17.21 -9.33
N TYR A 197 7.13 17.37 -9.01
CA TYR A 197 7.66 17.07 -7.69
C TYR A 197 7.99 18.32 -6.88
N TYR A 198 7.76 18.24 -5.57
CA TYR A 198 7.93 19.36 -4.66
C TYR A 198 8.61 18.95 -3.37
N VAL A 199 9.28 19.93 -2.74
CA VAL A 199 9.76 19.84 -1.37
C VAL A 199 9.14 20.94 -0.51
N CYS A 200 8.74 20.59 0.70
CA CYS A 200 8.30 21.56 1.70
C CYS A 200 8.76 21.18 3.11
N LYS A 201 8.66 22.12 4.04
CA LYS A 201 8.83 21.85 5.47
C LYS A 201 7.50 21.99 6.19
N ILE A 202 7.16 20.99 6.98
CA ILE A 202 5.96 20.94 7.80
C ILE A 202 6.38 20.86 9.25
N ALA A 203 6.07 21.88 10.04
CA ALA A 203 6.29 21.89 11.47
C ALA A 203 5.05 21.37 12.19
N PHE A 204 5.24 20.37 13.04
CA PHE A 204 4.21 19.77 13.89
C PHE A 204 4.48 20.10 15.36
N ASN A 205 3.42 20.40 16.10
CA ASN A 205 3.41 20.40 17.55
C ASN A 205 2.42 19.34 18.02
N ILE A 206 2.90 18.35 18.77
CA ILE A 206 2.11 17.19 19.18
C ILE A 206 1.95 17.12 20.70
N GLU A 207 0.87 16.50 21.14
CA GLU A 207 0.64 16.10 22.53
C GLU A 207 0.21 14.64 22.58
N ILE A 208 0.58 13.99 23.69
CA ILE A 208 0.12 12.65 24.01
C ILE A 208 -0.80 12.77 25.24
N SER A 209 -2.09 12.49 25.04
CA SER A 209 -3.12 12.51 26.08
C SER A 209 -3.82 11.17 26.11
N ASN A 210 -4.01 10.56 27.28
CA ASN A 210 -4.65 9.24 27.43
C ASN A 210 -4.07 8.15 26.50
N ASN A 211 -2.76 8.20 26.25
CA ASN A 211 -2.07 7.28 25.34
C ASN A 211 -2.52 7.40 23.86
N GLU A 212 -3.07 8.56 23.48
CA GLU A 212 -3.42 8.93 22.12
C GLU A 212 -2.57 10.13 21.67
N TYR A 213 -2.09 10.08 20.44
CA TYR A 213 -1.37 11.19 19.82
C TYR A 213 -2.37 12.19 19.25
N LYS A 214 -2.11 13.48 19.47
CA LYS A 214 -2.84 14.58 18.83
C LYS A 214 -1.88 15.64 18.32
N ILE A 215 -2.26 16.31 17.23
CA ILE A 215 -1.60 17.48 16.69
C ILE A 215 -2.29 18.73 17.24
N LYS A 216 -1.51 19.57 17.93
CA LYS A 216 -1.95 20.88 18.43
C LYS A 216 -1.92 21.94 17.35
N SER A 217 -0.88 21.91 16.52
CA SER A 217 -0.75 22.85 15.41
C SER A 217 0.18 22.33 14.31
N ILE A 218 -0.11 22.78 13.10
CA ILE A 218 0.70 22.56 11.90
C ILE A 218 1.07 23.93 11.31
N PHE A 219 2.32 24.09 10.91
CA PHE A 219 2.77 25.22 10.09
C PHE A 219 3.53 24.70 8.89
N VAL A 220 3.24 25.23 7.71
CA VAL A 220 3.87 24.78 6.46
C VAL A 220 4.58 25.95 5.81
N THR A 221 5.77 25.69 5.27
CA THR A 221 6.49 26.67 4.44
C THR A 221 5.99 26.62 3.00
N ASP A 222 6.37 27.60 2.18
CA ASP A 222 6.17 27.51 0.74
C ASP A 222 6.77 26.22 0.17
N LYS A 223 6.11 25.66 -0.85
CA LYS A 223 6.62 24.53 -1.62
C LYS A 223 7.63 24.99 -2.67
N GLN A 224 8.67 24.20 -2.89
CA GLN A 224 9.70 24.46 -3.89
C GLN A 224 9.67 23.32 -4.92
N PRO A 225 9.64 23.60 -6.23
CA PRO A 225 9.69 22.55 -7.24
C PRO A 225 11.04 21.86 -7.22
N LEU A 226 11.06 20.57 -7.56
CA LEU A 226 12.24 19.77 -7.77
C LEU A 226 12.23 19.18 -9.18
N TYR A 227 13.41 19.03 -9.79
CA TYR A 227 13.54 18.28 -11.02
C TYR A 227 13.56 16.78 -10.74
N ASP A 228 13.08 15.98 -11.69
CA ASP A 228 12.96 14.52 -11.60
C ASP A 228 14.28 13.88 -11.15
N PHE A 229 15.41 14.25 -11.78
CA PHE A 229 16.73 13.70 -11.41
C PHE A 229 17.12 13.97 -9.95
N GLN A 230 16.68 15.08 -9.35
CA GLN A 230 16.95 15.38 -7.93
C GLN A 230 16.11 14.50 -7.02
N VAL A 231 14.87 14.22 -7.43
CA VAL A 231 13.96 13.35 -6.69
C VAL A 231 14.48 11.93 -6.72
N PHE A 232 14.85 11.43 -7.91
CA PHE A 232 15.41 10.10 -8.09
C PHE A 232 16.68 9.91 -7.27
N ASP A 233 17.61 10.86 -7.28
CA ASP A 233 18.80 10.84 -6.41
C ASP A 233 18.41 10.77 -4.91
N GLU A 234 17.44 11.59 -4.48
CA GLU A 234 17.00 11.63 -3.07
C GLU A 234 16.28 10.35 -2.61
N ILE A 235 15.57 9.63 -3.48
CA ILE A 235 14.84 8.38 -3.15
C ILE A 235 15.57 7.11 -3.58
N SER A 236 16.69 7.25 -4.28
CA SER A 236 17.53 6.15 -4.78
C SER A 236 17.95 5.22 -3.65
N LYS A 237 18.09 3.95 -4.00
CA LYS A 237 18.68 2.93 -3.15
C LYS A 237 19.49 1.98 -4.00
N ASN A 238 20.47 1.36 -3.35
CA ASN A 238 21.15 0.23 -3.95
C ASN A 238 20.15 -0.87 -4.28
N GLU A 239 20.16 -1.32 -5.52
CA GLU A 239 19.37 -2.43 -6.00
C GLU A 239 20.29 -3.57 -6.40
N PHE A 240 20.02 -4.76 -5.86
CA PHE A 240 20.67 -5.99 -6.27
C PHE A 240 19.72 -6.73 -7.21
N VAL A 241 20.16 -6.95 -8.45
CA VAL A 241 19.40 -7.69 -9.45
C VAL A 241 20.07 -9.05 -9.65
N ASP A 242 19.39 -10.12 -9.25
CA ASP A 242 19.80 -11.49 -9.55
C ASP A 242 19.01 -12.00 -10.76
N ILE A 243 19.72 -12.63 -11.71
CA ILE A 243 19.18 -13.12 -12.98
C ILE A 243 19.21 -14.64 -12.97
N TYR A 244 18.10 -15.25 -13.37
CA TYR A 244 17.97 -16.69 -13.51
C TYR A 244 17.54 -17.04 -14.92
N ASP A 245 18.13 -18.09 -15.49
CA ASP A 245 17.53 -18.81 -16.60
C ASP A 245 16.20 -19.40 -16.12
N LEU A 246 15.14 -19.22 -16.90
CA LEU A 246 13.79 -19.66 -16.63
C LEU A 246 13.36 -20.73 -17.65
N GLU A 247 13.00 -21.90 -17.14
CA GLU A 247 12.39 -22.98 -17.88
C GLU A 247 10.91 -23.11 -17.54
N LYS A 248 10.09 -23.51 -18.53
CA LYS A 248 8.65 -23.73 -18.39
C LYS A 248 7.92 -22.51 -17.84
N TYR A 249 8.07 -21.38 -18.54
CA TYR A 249 7.51 -20.08 -18.17
C TYR A 249 6.10 -20.16 -17.59
N ASP A 250 5.11 -20.68 -18.34
CA ASP A 250 3.71 -20.72 -17.89
C ASP A 250 3.52 -21.50 -16.57
N GLU A 251 4.12 -22.69 -16.46
CA GLU A 251 4.06 -23.53 -15.25
C GLU A 251 4.71 -22.82 -14.04
N PHE A 252 5.84 -22.14 -14.28
CA PHE A 252 6.53 -21.38 -13.24
C PHE A 252 5.70 -20.20 -12.76
N ILE A 253 5.14 -19.40 -13.66
CA ILE A 253 4.35 -18.20 -13.31
C ILE A 253 3.13 -18.56 -12.50
N ASP A 254 2.37 -19.57 -12.93
CA ASP A 254 1.20 -20.05 -12.22
C ASP A 254 1.56 -20.56 -10.82
N LYS A 255 2.64 -21.35 -10.71
CA LYS A 255 3.10 -21.87 -9.43
C LYS A 255 3.64 -20.77 -8.53
N PHE A 256 4.46 -19.87 -9.06
CA PHE A 256 5.08 -18.78 -8.31
C PHE A 256 4.04 -17.85 -7.72
N TYR A 257 3.02 -17.47 -8.50
CA TYR A 257 1.94 -16.63 -8.00
C TYR A 257 1.04 -17.37 -7.00
N ARG A 258 0.69 -18.64 -7.26
CA ARG A 258 -0.09 -19.46 -6.31
C ARG A 258 0.60 -19.60 -4.95
N ASP A 259 1.92 -19.76 -4.94
CA ASP A 259 2.71 -19.85 -3.72
C ASP A 259 2.91 -18.48 -3.03
N ASN A 260 2.75 -17.38 -3.77
CA ASN A 260 2.97 -16.01 -3.29
C ASN A 260 1.81 -15.05 -3.64
N PRO A 261 0.57 -15.36 -3.23
CA PRO A 261 -0.61 -14.60 -3.65
C PRO A 261 -0.64 -13.16 -3.14
N PHE A 262 0.18 -12.84 -2.13
CA PHE A 262 0.32 -11.49 -1.56
C PHE A 262 1.11 -10.51 -2.44
N MET A 263 1.66 -10.96 -3.57
CA MET A 263 2.34 -10.09 -4.52
C MET A 263 1.33 -9.39 -5.42
N MET A 264 1.57 -8.12 -5.71
CA MET A 264 0.82 -7.44 -6.77
C MET A 264 1.34 -7.95 -8.12
N LYS A 265 0.43 -8.49 -8.94
CA LYS A 265 0.73 -9.05 -10.26
C LYS A 265 0.30 -8.05 -11.33
N SER A 266 1.21 -7.72 -12.25
CA SER A 266 0.95 -6.90 -13.43
C SER A 266 1.42 -7.64 -14.68
N GLU A 267 0.54 -7.77 -15.66
CA GLU A 267 0.88 -8.27 -16.99
C GLU A 267 1.39 -7.10 -17.82
N LEU A 268 2.64 -7.20 -18.28
CA LEU A 268 3.29 -6.25 -19.19
C LEU A 268 3.40 -6.89 -20.58
N ASP A 269 3.68 -6.08 -21.60
CA ASP A 269 3.70 -6.55 -22.99
C ASP A 269 4.76 -7.66 -23.20
N GLU A 270 5.92 -7.55 -22.53
CA GLU A 270 7.05 -8.47 -22.69
C GLU A 270 7.09 -9.58 -21.62
N GLY A 271 6.27 -9.49 -20.55
CA GLY A 271 6.38 -10.44 -19.45
C GLY A 271 5.48 -10.20 -18.26
N MET A 272 5.71 -10.98 -17.20
CA MET A 272 4.95 -10.91 -15.96
C MET A 272 5.74 -10.23 -14.85
N PHE A 273 5.18 -9.17 -14.29
CA PHE A 273 5.79 -8.36 -13.23
C PHE A 273 5.11 -8.59 -11.89
N PHE A 274 5.91 -8.78 -10.84
CA PHE A 274 5.43 -8.97 -9.48
C PHE A 274 6.09 -8.01 -8.51
N THR A 275 5.27 -7.28 -7.77
CA THR A 275 5.73 -6.41 -6.69
C THR A 275 5.43 -7.05 -5.35
N ARG A 276 6.46 -7.21 -4.53
CA ARG A 276 6.33 -7.70 -3.16
C ARG A 276 6.56 -6.58 -2.17
N PHE A 277 5.54 -6.26 -1.38
CA PHE A 277 5.64 -5.32 -0.27
C PHE A 277 6.18 -5.97 1.01
N ASN A 278 6.66 -5.15 1.94
CA ASN A 278 6.97 -5.58 3.30
C ASN A 278 5.69 -5.95 4.06
N PHE A 279 5.70 -7.08 4.77
CA PHE A 279 4.56 -7.51 5.60
C PHE A 279 4.35 -6.69 6.88
N ASN A 280 5.12 -5.62 7.06
CA ASN A 280 4.95 -4.68 8.17
C ASN A 280 5.41 -3.28 7.77
N ASN A 281 4.80 -2.27 8.39
CA ASN A 281 5.13 -0.87 8.17
C ASN A 281 6.16 -0.33 9.19
N ASN A 282 7.15 -1.14 9.60
CA ASN A 282 8.14 -0.68 10.59
C ASN A 282 9.07 0.41 10.04
N HIS A 283 9.26 0.48 8.72
CA HIS A 283 10.06 1.54 8.09
C HIS A 283 9.49 2.95 8.38
N VAL A 284 8.18 3.07 8.69
CA VAL A 284 7.53 4.34 9.08
C VAL A 284 8.06 4.86 10.43
N LYS A 285 8.72 4.02 11.23
CA LYS A 285 9.33 4.42 12.51
C LYS A 285 10.69 5.09 12.33
N GLU A 286 11.25 5.07 11.12
CA GLU A 286 12.55 5.66 10.84
C GLU A 286 12.46 7.16 10.65
N ARG A 287 13.51 7.88 11.06
CA ARG A 287 13.60 9.33 10.87
C ARG A 287 13.60 9.73 9.40
N VAL A 288 14.08 8.84 8.54
CA VAL A 288 14.04 9.01 7.08
C VAL A 288 13.09 7.95 6.53
N TYR A 289 11.89 8.38 6.17
CA TYR A 289 10.95 7.60 5.38
C TYR A 289 11.26 7.79 3.89
N VAL A 290 11.20 6.72 3.11
CA VAL A 290 11.32 6.73 1.64
C VAL A 290 10.35 5.69 1.12
N ILE A 291 9.51 6.04 0.15
CA ILE A 291 8.46 5.17 -0.41
C ILE A 291 8.98 3.82 -0.89
N ASN A 292 10.19 3.79 -1.47
CA ASN A 292 10.85 2.55 -1.89
C ASN A 292 11.14 1.57 -0.73
N ASN A 293 11.02 1.99 0.55
CA ASN A 293 11.15 1.09 1.70
C ASN A 293 9.89 0.26 1.95
N ASP A 294 8.80 0.56 1.26
CA ASP A 294 7.57 -0.22 1.32
C ASP A 294 7.78 -1.54 0.56
N LEU A 295 8.67 -1.54 -0.44
CA LEU A 295 9.03 -2.70 -1.25
C LEU A 295 10.02 -3.62 -0.54
N LYS A 296 9.78 -4.92 -0.70
CA LYS A 296 10.66 -6.01 -0.29
C LYS A 296 11.51 -6.49 -1.46
N ALA A 297 10.87 -6.70 -2.59
CA ALA A 297 11.47 -7.19 -3.82
C ALA A 297 10.54 -6.93 -5.00
N ILE A 298 11.14 -6.90 -6.18
CA ILE A 298 10.44 -6.93 -7.46
C ILE A 298 10.90 -8.19 -8.19
N TYR A 299 9.99 -8.81 -8.92
CA TYR A 299 10.27 -9.95 -9.77
C TYR A 299 9.74 -9.66 -11.16
N TYR A 300 10.53 -9.96 -12.18
CA TYR A 300 10.10 -9.82 -13.55
C TYR A 300 10.48 -11.08 -14.32
N ALA A 301 9.48 -11.74 -14.90
CA ALA A 301 9.68 -12.89 -15.73
C ALA A 301 9.42 -12.50 -17.18
N MET A 302 10.42 -12.68 -18.03
CA MET A 302 10.40 -12.27 -19.43
C MET A 302 11.07 -13.37 -20.24
N GLU A 303 10.30 -14.00 -21.13
CA GLU A 303 10.73 -15.13 -21.96
C GLU A 303 11.45 -16.26 -21.16
N ASP A 304 12.77 -16.40 -21.35
CA ASP A 304 13.62 -17.41 -20.72
C ASP A 304 14.43 -16.85 -19.54
N LYS A 305 14.07 -15.68 -19.02
CA LYS A 305 14.71 -15.03 -17.88
C LYS A 305 13.75 -14.71 -16.75
N PHE A 306 14.24 -14.84 -15.53
CA PHE A 306 13.60 -14.38 -14.31
C PHE A 306 14.54 -13.47 -13.53
N TYR A 307 14.16 -12.21 -13.44
CA TYR A 307 14.90 -11.15 -12.75
C TYR A 307 14.33 -10.92 -11.36
N VAL A 308 15.22 -10.71 -10.39
CA VAL A 308 14.85 -10.52 -8.99
C VAL A 308 15.61 -9.33 -8.43
N ALA A 309 14.91 -8.21 -8.22
CA ALA A 309 15.46 -7.02 -7.59
C ALA A 309 15.17 -6.99 -6.09
N THR A 310 16.19 -6.66 -5.30
CA THR A 310 16.09 -6.47 -3.85
C THR A 310 16.90 -5.27 -3.37
N TYR A 311 16.48 -4.64 -2.27
CA TYR A 311 17.07 -3.37 -1.79
C TYR A 311 18.02 -3.53 -0.59
N SER A 312 18.33 -4.78 -0.21
CA SER A 312 19.31 -5.06 0.83
C SER A 312 19.95 -6.43 0.63
N LYS A 313 21.24 -6.55 0.97
CA LYS A 313 21.95 -7.83 0.91
C LYS A 313 21.27 -8.93 1.72
N ARG A 314 20.69 -8.58 2.88
CA ARG A 314 19.96 -9.53 3.72
C ARG A 314 18.76 -10.12 2.99
N ASP A 315 18.01 -9.27 2.29
CA ASP A 315 16.80 -9.69 1.58
C ASP A 315 17.14 -10.47 0.34
N ARG A 316 18.16 -10.04 -0.41
CA ARG A 316 18.77 -10.80 -1.50
C ARG A 316 19.12 -12.23 -1.08
N ASP A 317 19.94 -12.37 -0.03
CA ASP A 317 20.41 -13.67 0.46
C ASP A 317 19.25 -14.58 0.91
N TYR A 318 18.20 -13.98 1.49
CA TYR A 318 17.03 -14.72 1.95
C TYR A 318 16.14 -15.17 0.78
N ILE A 319 15.84 -14.26 -0.14
CA ILE A 319 14.97 -14.51 -1.29
C ILE A 319 15.62 -15.52 -2.24
N ASN A 320 16.89 -15.38 -2.56
CA ASN A 320 17.58 -16.34 -3.44
C ASN A 320 17.58 -17.76 -2.85
N LYS A 321 17.77 -17.88 -1.53
CA LYS A 321 17.67 -19.19 -0.85
C LYS A 321 16.27 -19.78 -0.96
N LEU A 322 15.22 -18.97 -0.79
CA LEU A 322 13.84 -19.44 -0.95
C LEU A 322 13.55 -19.86 -2.39
N LEU A 323 13.98 -19.05 -3.36
CA LEU A 323 13.77 -19.30 -4.78
C LEU A 323 14.42 -20.62 -5.21
N LEU A 324 15.69 -20.82 -4.87
CA LEU A 324 16.41 -22.06 -5.18
C LEU A 324 15.89 -23.26 -4.38
N ALA A 325 15.31 -23.07 -3.19
CA ALA A 325 14.72 -24.17 -2.44
C ALA A 325 13.40 -24.65 -3.06
N ASN A 326 12.57 -23.72 -3.54
CA ASN A 326 11.20 -23.99 -3.95
C ASN A 326 11.02 -24.16 -5.47
N TYR A 327 11.92 -23.59 -6.28
CA TYR A 327 11.76 -23.49 -7.74
C TYR A 327 12.97 -23.96 -8.55
N LYS A 328 13.93 -24.69 -7.97
CA LYS A 328 15.14 -25.20 -8.68
C LYS A 328 14.89 -26.00 -9.97
N GLU A 329 13.67 -26.48 -10.17
CA GLU A 329 13.27 -27.23 -11.37
C GLU A 329 12.77 -26.32 -12.50
N TYR A 330 12.55 -25.04 -12.21
CA TYR A 330 12.14 -23.99 -13.15
C TYR A 330 13.24 -22.95 -13.36
N ILE A 331 14.04 -22.66 -12.33
CA ILE A 331 15.04 -21.59 -12.40
C ILE A 331 16.45 -22.10 -12.16
N LYS A 332 17.41 -21.49 -12.84
CA LYS A 332 18.84 -21.71 -12.64
C LYS A 332 19.57 -20.36 -12.60
N PHE A 333 20.34 -20.14 -11.55
CA PHE A 333 21.09 -18.89 -11.39
C PHE A 333 22.05 -18.69 -12.58
N ASP A 334 22.03 -17.49 -13.15
CA ASP A 334 22.85 -17.08 -14.29
C ASP A 334 23.88 -16.02 -13.85
N ASP A 335 23.41 -14.83 -13.46
CA ASP A 335 24.27 -13.70 -13.08
C ASP A 335 23.66 -12.83 -11.97
N ALA A 336 24.45 -11.89 -11.45
CA ALA A 336 23.97 -10.89 -10.52
C ALA A 336 24.72 -9.56 -10.59
N MET A 337 23.94 -8.48 -10.53
CA MET A 337 24.42 -7.10 -10.65
C MET A 337 24.01 -6.27 -9.43
N CYS A 338 24.67 -5.12 -9.25
CA CYS A 338 24.36 -4.16 -8.20
C CYS A 338 24.39 -2.75 -8.78
N PHE A 339 23.30 -2.02 -8.59
CA PHE A 339 23.12 -0.67 -9.08
C PHE A 339 22.96 0.29 -7.89
N GLU A 340 23.31 1.56 -8.07
CA GLU A 340 23.09 2.62 -7.07
C GLU A 340 21.67 3.20 -7.14
N GLN A 341 20.89 2.82 -8.16
CA GLN A 341 19.53 3.26 -8.44
C GLN A 341 18.64 2.05 -8.70
N ASN A 342 17.32 2.26 -8.72
CA ASN A 342 16.38 1.21 -9.13
C ASN A 342 16.46 1.09 -10.66
N VAL A 343 16.66 -0.11 -11.18
CA VAL A 343 16.88 -0.38 -12.60
C VAL A 343 15.86 -1.38 -13.13
N LEU A 344 15.47 -2.39 -12.32
CA LEU A 344 14.58 -3.45 -12.82
C LEU A 344 13.16 -2.95 -13.14
N PHE A 345 12.63 -2.01 -12.33
CA PHE A 345 11.33 -1.40 -12.62
C PHE A 345 11.39 -0.59 -13.92
N ASP A 346 12.42 0.23 -14.09
CA ASP A 346 12.60 1.06 -15.28
C ASP A 346 12.80 0.21 -16.54
N PHE A 347 13.53 -0.91 -16.42
CA PHE A 347 13.65 -1.90 -17.50
C PHE A 347 12.29 -2.46 -17.91
N ALA A 348 11.51 -2.96 -16.95
CA ALA A 348 10.21 -3.56 -17.23
C ALA A 348 9.22 -2.56 -17.86
N GLU A 349 9.26 -1.28 -17.47
CA GLU A 349 8.41 -0.23 -18.04
C GLU A 349 8.92 0.30 -19.40
N SER A 350 10.19 0.06 -19.75
CA SER A 350 10.78 0.58 -20.98
C SER A 350 10.28 -0.12 -22.25
N GLY A 351 9.73 -1.33 -22.12
CA GLY A 351 9.41 -2.22 -23.25
C GLY A 351 10.65 -2.78 -23.96
N CYS A 352 11.83 -2.70 -23.33
CA CYS A 352 13.06 -3.30 -23.84
C CYS A 352 13.06 -4.81 -23.58
N ASP A 353 13.44 -5.59 -24.59
CA ASP A 353 13.48 -7.06 -24.54
C ASP A 353 14.86 -7.62 -24.14
N ASP A 354 15.86 -6.76 -23.94
CA ASP A 354 17.22 -7.15 -23.53
C ASP A 354 17.74 -6.29 -22.38
N PHE A 355 17.87 -6.90 -21.21
CA PHE A 355 18.35 -6.25 -20.00
C PHE A 355 19.80 -5.74 -20.11
N ASN A 356 20.67 -6.48 -20.82
CA ASN A 356 22.07 -6.06 -20.98
C ASN A 356 22.17 -4.84 -21.91
N TYR A 357 21.35 -4.82 -22.96
CA TYR A 357 21.24 -3.65 -23.82
C TYR A 357 20.72 -2.43 -23.04
N PHE A 358 19.67 -2.61 -22.24
CA PHE A 358 19.08 -1.53 -21.43
C PHE A 358 20.07 -0.86 -20.47
N ILE A 359 20.97 -1.63 -19.84
CA ILE A 359 21.94 -1.08 -18.88
C ILE A 359 23.18 -0.45 -19.55
N GLU A 360 23.39 -0.67 -20.84
CA GLU A 360 24.49 -0.07 -21.61
C GLU A 360 24.13 1.29 -22.22
N ASP A 361 22.83 1.54 -22.46
CA ASP A 361 22.25 2.83 -22.90
C ASP A 361 22.13 3.84 -21.74
#